data_AF-A0A285PY45-F1
#
_entry.id   AF-A0A285PY45-F1
#
_cell.length_a   1.000
_cell.length_b   1.000
_cell.length_c   1.000
_cell.angle_alpha   90.00
_cell.angle_beta   90.00
_cell.angle_gamma   90.00
#
_symmetry.space_group_name_H-M   'P 1'
#
loop_
_entity.id
_entity.type
_entity.pdbx_description
1 polymer ?
#
loop_
_entity_poly.entity_id
_entity_poly.type
_entity_poly.pdbx_seq_one_letter_code
_entity_poly.pdbx_strand_id
1 'polypeptide(L)'
;MSAKDLFYSAGHEFSRAEARTYAREDLIYNVTEDLLVQMEQLSVTKLELARRLGKSRSYVTQMLSGARNMTLGSLSDVCFALGIKPDVQLPSQHSVEVEFDEGGSTTQVWEKADSLMEGLVVQVIGENIIDMRDPGQWEKVA
;
A
#
# COMPACT_ATOMS: atom_id res chain seq x y z
N MET A 1 16.77 -6.77 0.66
CA MET A 1 17.85 -5.84 0.28
C MET A 1 17.22 -4.78 -0.60
N SER A 2 17.43 -3.50 -0.30
CA SER A 2 16.97 -2.40 -1.15
C SER A 2 17.92 -2.20 -2.32
N ALA A 3 17.42 -1.70 -3.45
CA ALA A 3 18.29 -1.29 -4.56
C ALA A 3 19.28 -0.17 -4.14
N LYS A 4 18.95 0.61 -3.11
CA LYS A 4 19.88 1.58 -2.50
C LYS A 4 21.18 0.91 -2.03
N ASP A 5 21.05 -0.22 -1.34
CA ASP A 5 22.16 -0.94 -0.70
C ASP A 5 23.16 -1.50 -1.73
N LEU A 6 22.73 -1.65 -3.00
CA LEU A 6 23.54 -2.20 -4.10
C LEU A 6 24.33 -1.14 -4.88
N PHE A 7 23.82 0.10 -4.96
CA PHE A 7 24.36 1.14 -5.83
C PHE A 7 24.95 2.35 -5.09
N TYR A 8 24.66 2.51 -3.81
CA TYR A 8 25.08 3.66 -3.01
C TYR A 8 25.86 3.22 -1.77
N SER A 9 26.92 3.94 -1.44
CA SER A 9 27.65 3.74 -0.20
C SER A 9 26.79 4.07 1.02
N ALA A 10 26.97 3.31 2.11
CA ALA A 10 26.34 3.62 3.39
C ALA A 10 26.64 5.08 3.79
N GLY A 11 25.59 5.87 4.05
CA GLY A 11 25.69 7.30 4.33
C GLY A 11 25.49 8.24 3.12
N HIS A 12 25.08 7.75 1.95
CA HIS A 12 24.69 8.64 0.84
C HIS A 12 23.40 9.43 1.16
N GLU A 13 23.50 10.74 1.28
CA GLU A 13 22.35 11.63 1.46
C GLU A 13 21.62 11.88 0.13
N PHE A 14 20.42 11.30 0.00
CA PHE A 14 19.53 11.58 -1.12
C PHE A 14 18.81 12.93 -0.93
N SER A 15 18.74 13.76 -1.96
CA SER A 15 17.84 14.92 -1.96
C SER A 15 16.37 14.48 -1.86
N ARG A 16 15.48 15.39 -1.43
CA ARG A 16 14.02 15.10 -1.40
C ARG A 16 13.46 14.71 -2.78
N ALA A 17 14.06 15.20 -3.87
CA ALA A 17 13.66 14.84 -5.23
C ALA A 17 14.04 13.39 -5.56
N GLU A 18 15.27 12.99 -5.26
CA GLU A 18 15.76 11.63 -5.47
C GLU A 18 15.05 10.63 -4.56
N ALA A 19 14.83 10.96 -3.29
CA ALA A 19 14.08 10.13 -2.35
C ALA A 19 12.64 9.87 -2.84
N ARG A 20 11.98 10.89 -3.41
CA ARG A 20 10.64 10.77 -4.01
C ARG A 20 10.64 9.93 -5.28
N THR A 21 11.64 10.08 -6.15
CA THR A 21 11.79 9.25 -7.34
C THR A 21 12.05 7.80 -6.95
N TYR A 22 12.98 7.55 -6.02
CA TYR A 22 13.27 6.22 -5.51
C TYR A 22 12.00 5.54 -4.96
N ALA A 23 11.26 6.20 -4.07
CA ALA A 23 10.05 5.62 -3.48
C ALA A 23 8.96 5.26 -4.51
N ARG A 24 8.95 5.94 -5.66
CA ARG A 24 8.08 5.60 -6.80
C ARG A 24 8.60 4.37 -7.54
N GLU A 25 9.87 4.36 -7.94
CA GLU A 25 10.42 3.27 -8.72
C GLU A 25 10.47 1.96 -7.92
N ASP A 26 10.72 2.03 -6.61
CA ASP A 26 10.67 0.89 -5.68
C ASP A 26 9.26 0.27 -5.64
N LEU A 27 8.20 1.08 -5.51
CA LEU A 27 6.81 0.61 -5.58
C LEU A 27 6.46 -0.02 -6.93
N ILE A 28 6.82 0.63 -8.04
CA ILE A 28 6.51 0.13 -9.39
C ILE A 28 7.26 -1.18 -9.65
N TYR A 29 8.51 -1.28 -9.23
CA TYR A 29 9.33 -2.48 -9.34
C TYR A 29 8.73 -3.64 -8.55
N ASN A 30 8.53 -3.47 -7.23
CA ASN A 30 8.02 -4.54 -6.36
C ASN A 30 6.67 -5.08 -6.85
N VAL A 31 5.70 -4.20 -7.17
CA VAL A 31 4.38 -4.61 -7.70
C VAL A 31 4.48 -5.32 -9.05
N THR A 32 5.43 -4.94 -9.91
CA THR A 32 5.63 -5.60 -11.21
C THR A 32 6.29 -6.98 -11.04
N GLU A 33 7.27 -7.12 -10.13
CA GLU A 33 7.94 -8.39 -9.86
C GLU A 33 7.00 -9.39 -9.18
N ASP A 34 6.24 -8.98 -8.16
CA ASP A 34 5.22 -9.81 -7.52
C ASP A 34 4.23 -10.36 -8.56
N LEU A 35 3.79 -9.50 -9.49
CA LEU A 35 2.91 -9.88 -10.58
C LEU A 35 3.57 -10.86 -11.58
N LEU A 36 4.87 -10.71 -11.87
CA LEU A 36 5.61 -11.65 -12.71
C LEU A 36 5.79 -13.01 -12.02
N VAL A 37 6.07 -13.03 -10.71
CA VAL A 37 6.12 -14.25 -9.89
C VAL A 37 4.77 -14.96 -9.88
N GLN A 38 3.67 -14.23 -9.70
CA GLN A 38 2.33 -14.81 -9.78
C GLN A 38 2.01 -15.36 -11.18
N MET A 39 2.45 -14.69 -12.25
CA MET A 39 2.31 -15.23 -13.62
C MET A 39 3.11 -16.52 -13.82
N GLU A 40 4.32 -16.62 -13.27
CA GLU A 40 5.15 -17.82 -13.34
C GLU A 40 4.51 -18.99 -12.57
N GLN A 41 4.06 -18.77 -11.32
CA GLN A 41 3.37 -19.76 -10.51
C GLN A 41 2.10 -20.31 -11.21
N LEU A 42 1.34 -19.43 -11.88
CA LEU A 42 0.15 -19.81 -12.66
C LEU A 42 0.48 -20.33 -14.07
N SER A 43 1.75 -20.40 -14.46
CA SER A 43 2.21 -20.77 -15.81
C SER A 43 1.59 -19.92 -16.94
N VAL A 44 1.27 -18.65 -16.66
CA VAL A 44 0.64 -17.71 -17.61
C VAL A 44 1.71 -16.90 -18.35
N THR A 45 1.79 -17.10 -19.66
CA THR A 45 2.71 -16.32 -20.50
C THR A 45 2.22 -14.89 -20.75
N LYS A 46 3.14 -13.95 -21.07
CA LYS A 46 2.78 -12.58 -21.51
C LYS A 46 1.88 -12.55 -22.75
N LEU A 47 1.92 -13.58 -23.61
CA LEU A 47 1.02 -13.73 -24.76
C LEU A 47 -0.39 -14.14 -24.32
N GLU A 48 -0.48 -15.05 -23.34
CA GLU A 48 -1.75 -15.52 -22.80
C GLU A 48 -2.46 -14.42 -22.01
N LEU A 49 -1.74 -13.70 -21.13
CA LEU A 49 -2.30 -12.53 -20.44
C LEU A 49 -2.82 -11.46 -21.42
N ALA A 50 -2.12 -11.22 -22.53
CA ALA A 50 -2.57 -10.28 -23.56
C ALA A 50 -3.91 -10.72 -24.19
N ARG A 51 -4.13 -12.02 -24.41
CA ARG A 51 -5.42 -12.56 -24.88
C ARG A 51 -6.52 -12.34 -23.84
N ARG A 52 -6.27 -12.68 -22.58
CA ARG A 52 -7.25 -12.54 -21.49
C ARG A 52 -7.71 -11.09 -21.27
N LEU A 53 -6.80 -10.14 -21.45
CA LEU A 53 -7.10 -8.69 -21.34
C LEU A 53 -7.66 -8.06 -22.63
N GLY A 54 -7.71 -8.80 -23.75
CA GLY A 54 -8.05 -8.24 -25.06
C GLY A 54 -7.08 -7.13 -25.53
N LYS A 55 -5.79 -7.24 -25.18
CA LYS A 55 -4.75 -6.24 -25.50
C LYS A 55 -3.67 -6.81 -26.42
N SER A 56 -2.81 -5.95 -26.96
CA SER A 56 -1.65 -6.40 -27.73
C SER A 56 -0.55 -6.97 -26.81
N ARG A 57 0.24 -7.92 -27.33
CA ARG A 57 1.43 -8.43 -26.62
C ARG A 57 2.43 -7.31 -26.30
N SER A 58 2.54 -6.30 -27.17
CA SER A 58 3.39 -5.12 -26.95
C SER A 58 2.92 -4.31 -25.73
N TYR A 59 1.61 -4.06 -25.60
CA TYR A 59 1.04 -3.38 -24.43
C TYR A 59 1.36 -4.11 -23.12
N VAL A 60 1.11 -5.42 -23.06
CA VAL A 60 1.44 -6.24 -21.87
C VAL A 60 2.95 -6.27 -21.60
N THR A 61 3.78 -6.27 -22.64
CA THR A 61 5.24 -6.25 -22.47
C THR A 61 5.74 -4.92 -21.90
N GLN A 62 5.20 -3.78 -22.34
CA GLN A 62 5.54 -2.45 -21.80
C GLN A 62 4.95 -2.19 -20.41
N MET A 63 3.80 -2.80 -20.09
CA MET A 63 3.20 -2.74 -18.76
C MET A 63 4.02 -3.56 -17.74
N LEU A 64 4.46 -4.75 -18.13
CA LEU A 64 5.27 -5.67 -17.31
C LEU A 64 6.78 -5.47 -17.50
N SER A 65 7.25 -4.25 -17.78
CA SER A 65 8.68 -3.93 -17.89
C SER A 65 9.18 -3.01 -16.77
N GLY A 66 8.35 -2.65 -15.79
CA GLY A 66 8.66 -1.69 -14.72
C GLY A 66 8.78 -0.23 -15.20
N ALA A 67 9.29 0.01 -16.41
CA ALA A 67 9.52 1.34 -16.97
C ALA A 67 8.26 2.20 -17.22
N ARG A 68 7.06 1.63 -17.10
CA ARG A 68 5.79 2.38 -17.10
C ARG A 68 5.06 2.14 -15.79
N ASN A 69 4.77 3.21 -15.06
CA ASN A 69 3.80 3.17 -13.97
C ASN A 69 2.43 2.73 -14.51
N MET A 70 1.93 1.58 -14.08
CA MET A 70 0.57 1.13 -14.37
C MET A 70 -0.43 1.78 -13.42
N THR A 71 -1.69 1.95 -13.83
CA THR A 71 -2.73 2.44 -12.92
C THR A 71 -3.21 1.30 -12.02
N LEU A 72 -3.78 1.63 -10.85
CA LEU A 72 -4.46 0.62 -10.01
C LEU A 72 -5.60 -0.10 -10.74
N GLY A 73 -6.25 0.58 -11.70
CA GLY A 73 -7.23 -0.06 -12.60
C GLY A 73 -6.58 -1.12 -13.49
N SER A 74 -5.45 -0.81 -14.13
CA SER A 74 -4.71 -1.79 -14.93
C SER A 74 -4.16 -2.96 -14.09
N LEU A 75 -3.71 -2.71 -12.86
CA LEU A 75 -3.34 -3.77 -11.92
C LEU A 75 -4.55 -4.67 -11.60
N SER A 76 -5.69 -4.06 -11.27
CA SER A 76 -6.95 -4.76 -11.00
C SER A 76 -7.42 -5.63 -12.17
N ASP A 77 -7.39 -5.09 -13.40
CA ASP A 77 -7.72 -5.84 -14.63
C ASP A 77 -6.82 -7.07 -14.81
N VAL A 78 -5.52 -6.93 -14.54
CA VAL A 78 -4.56 -8.03 -14.62
C VAL A 78 -4.81 -9.07 -13.54
N CYS A 79 -4.96 -8.66 -12.28
CA CYS A 79 -5.27 -9.57 -11.18
C CYS A 79 -6.55 -10.37 -11.46
N PHE A 80 -7.61 -9.69 -11.94
CA PHE A 80 -8.85 -10.34 -12.37
C PHE A 80 -8.62 -11.35 -13.51
N ALA A 81 -7.87 -10.99 -14.56
CA ALA A 81 -7.52 -11.88 -15.67
C ALA A 81 -6.63 -13.07 -15.27
N LEU A 82 -5.95 -12.99 -14.13
CA LEU A 82 -5.18 -14.08 -13.53
C LEU A 82 -5.98 -14.90 -12.49
N GLY A 83 -7.16 -14.44 -12.07
CA GLY A 83 -7.94 -15.05 -10.99
C GLY A 83 -7.39 -14.78 -9.59
N ILE A 84 -6.65 -13.69 -9.41
CA ILE A 84 -5.99 -13.29 -8.16
C ILE A 84 -6.73 -12.09 -7.57
N LYS A 85 -6.88 -12.06 -6.24
CA LYS A 85 -7.29 -10.85 -5.50
C LYS A 85 -6.03 -10.10 -5.04
N PRO A 86 -5.81 -8.82 -5.42
CA PRO A 86 -4.70 -8.04 -4.89
C PRO A 86 -4.94 -7.72 -3.40
N ASP A 87 -3.88 -7.78 -2.61
CA ASP A 87 -3.81 -7.23 -1.25
C ASP A 87 -2.80 -6.07 -1.23
N VAL A 88 -3.13 -4.98 -0.54
CA VAL A 88 -2.31 -3.77 -0.51
C VAL A 88 -2.20 -3.28 0.93
N GLN A 89 -1.01 -3.41 1.49
CA GLN A 89 -0.72 -3.06 2.87
C GLN A 89 0.00 -1.72 2.93
N LEU A 90 -0.48 -0.82 3.79
CA LEU A 90 0.07 0.53 3.98
C LEU A 90 0.54 0.71 5.45
N PRO A 91 1.63 0.05 5.86
CA PRO A 91 2.13 0.17 7.23
C PRO A 91 2.60 1.60 7.52
N SER A 92 2.15 2.17 8.64
CA SER A 92 2.63 3.47 9.11
C SER A 92 4.07 3.33 9.63
N GLN A 93 5.01 4.08 9.05
CA GLN A 93 6.41 4.13 9.51
C GLN A 93 6.60 4.85 10.86
N HIS A 94 5.51 5.31 11.48
CA HIS A 94 5.50 5.83 12.84
C HIS A 94 5.22 4.70 13.84
N SER A 95 6.25 3.98 14.25
CA SER A 95 6.26 3.41 15.60
C SER A 95 6.34 4.56 16.58
N VAL A 96 5.24 4.83 17.31
CA VAL A 96 5.32 5.66 18.51
C VAL A 96 6.00 4.81 19.57
N GLU A 97 7.32 4.98 19.69
CA GLU A 97 8.07 4.47 20.84
C GLU A 97 7.61 5.26 22.07
N VAL A 98 6.65 4.69 22.80
CA VAL A 98 6.26 5.21 24.11
C VAL A 98 7.34 4.78 25.09
N GLU A 99 8.30 5.68 25.33
CA GLU A 99 9.22 5.55 26.46
C GLU A 99 8.40 5.63 27.76
N PHE A 100 8.19 4.47 28.39
CA PHE A 100 7.68 4.40 29.76
C PHE A 100 8.85 4.64 30.73
N ASP A 101 8.95 5.85 31.26
CA ASP A 101 9.99 6.21 32.22
C ASP A 101 9.75 5.53 33.58
N GLU A 102 10.49 4.44 33.86
CA GLU A 102 10.46 3.71 35.13
C GLU A 102 11.15 4.51 36.25
N GLY A 103 10.57 5.63 36.71
CA GLY A 103 11.20 6.36 37.81
C GLY A 103 10.64 7.71 38.28
N GLY A 104 9.44 8.12 37.89
CA GLY A 104 8.95 9.46 38.23
C GLY A 104 7.46 9.55 38.54
N SER A 105 7.09 9.66 39.82
CA SER A 105 5.70 9.90 40.26
C SER A 105 5.16 11.24 39.75
N THR A 106 4.58 11.24 38.55
CA THR A 106 3.55 12.20 38.14
C THR A 106 2.25 11.42 37.97
N THR A 107 1.30 11.66 38.88
CA THR A 107 -0.04 11.09 38.79
C THR A 107 -0.79 11.72 37.62
N GLN A 108 -0.60 11.19 36.41
CA GLN A 108 -1.65 11.30 35.39
C GLN A 108 -2.81 10.40 35.84
N VAL A 109 -3.68 11.01 36.65
CA VAL A 109 -5.07 10.56 36.70
C VAL A 109 -5.57 10.61 35.26
N TRP A 110 -6.14 9.51 34.77
CA TRP A 110 -6.96 9.54 33.58
C TRP A 110 -8.19 10.39 33.88
N GLU A 111 -8.07 11.72 33.76
CA GLU A 111 -9.24 12.55 33.54
C GLU A 111 -9.90 11.99 32.29
N LYS A 112 -11.11 11.48 32.45
CA LYS A 112 -11.88 10.94 31.34
C LYS A 112 -11.94 12.01 30.26
N ALA A 113 -11.45 11.68 29.06
CA ALA A 113 -11.50 12.56 27.91
C ALA A 113 -12.93 12.68 27.32
N ASP A 114 -13.93 12.77 28.19
CA ASP A 114 -15.36 12.93 27.88
C ASP A 114 -15.68 14.38 27.40
N SER A 115 -14.70 15.30 27.36
CA SER A 115 -14.95 16.75 27.20
C SER A 115 -14.08 17.53 26.21
N LEU A 116 -13.13 16.91 25.49
CA LEU A 116 -12.24 17.64 24.55
C LEU A 116 -12.04 16.99 23.16
N MET A 117 -12.85 15.99 22.80
CA MET A 117 -12.89 15.38 21.46
C MET A 117 -14.15 15.74 20.65
N GLU A 118 -14.79 16.87 20.96
CA GLU A 118 -15.89 17.42 20.15
C GLU A 118 -15.34 18.05 18.85
N GLY A 119 -15.35 17.28 17.76
CA GLY A 119 -15.11 17.79 16.39
C GLY A 119 -14.10 17.01 15.54
N LEU A 120 -13.32 16.09 16.13
CA LEU A 120 -12.38 15.09 15.54
C LEU A 120 -12.96 14.11 14.49
N VAL A 121 -13.77 14.62 13.57
CA VAL A 121 -14.72 13.99 12.64
C VAL A 121 -14.20 12.94 11.63
N VAL A 122 -13.22 12.05 11.90
CA VAL A 122 -12.55 11.22 10.86
C VAL A 122 -13.49 10.13 10.30
N GLN A 123 -14.38 10.56 9.41
CA GLN A 123 -15.42 9.74 8.77
C GLN A 123 -14.84 9.08 7.52
N VAL A 124 -14.83 7.75 7.52
CA VAL A 124 -14.36 6.96 6.39
C VAL A 124 -15.55 6.20 5.81
N ILE A 125 -15.71 6.28 4.49
CA ILE A 125 -16.95 5.87 3.81
C ILE A 125 -16.60 4.98 2.61
N GLY A 126 -16.81 3.68 2.76
CA GLY A 126 -16.64 2.66 1.71
C GLY A 126 -16.64 1.25 2.32
N GLU A 127 -16.91 0.20 1.56
CA GLU A 127 -17.27 -1.14 2.12
C GLU A 127 -16.27 -1.80 3.09
N ASN A 128 -15.01 -1.35 3.15
CA ASN A 128 -14.00 -1.83 4.12
C ASN A 128 -13.73 -0.87 5.29
N ILE A 129 -14.39 0.28 5.34
CA ILE A 129 -14.16 1.30 6.38
C ILE A 129 -15.49 1.98 6.72
N ILE A 130 -15.93 1.75 7.95
CA ILE A 130 -17.26 2.07 8.44
C ILE A 130 -17.09 3.13 9.55
N ASP A 131 -17.95 4.15 9.59
CA ASP A 131 -17.81 5.23 10.57
C ASP A 131 -18.53 4.93 11.89
N MET A 132 -17.76 4.64 12.95
CA MET A 132 -18.27 4.28 14.29
C MET A 132 -19.08 5.37 15.01
N ARG A 133 -19.23 6.59 14.48
CA ARG A 133 -20.08 7.63 15.11
C ARG A 133 -21.31 8.01 14.29
N ASP A 134 -21.65 7.24 13.26
CA ASP A 134 -23.00 7.22 12.69
C ASP A 134 -23.68 5.87 13.04
N PRO A 135 -24.47 5.80 14.14
CA PRO A 135 -25.09 4.56 14.60
C PRO A 135 -25.97 3.88 13.54
N GLY A 136 -26.58 4.66 12.63
CA GLY A 136 -27.49 4.15 11.60
C GLY A 136 -26.83 3.25 10.55
N GLN A 137 -25.49 3.23 10.49
CA GLN A 137 -24.73 2.42 9.53
C GLN A 137 -24.35 1.02 10.07
N TRP A 138 -24.44 0.77 11.38
CA TRP A 138 -23.98 -0.48 12.01
C TRP A 138 -25.11 -1.37 12.53
N GLU A 139 -26.22 -0.80 13.00
CA GLU A 139 -27.37 -1.57 13.52
C GLU A 139 -28.06 -2.46 12.48
N LYS A 140 -27.69 -2.35 11.19
CA LYS A 140 -28.22 -3.17 10.09
C LYS A 140 -27.34 -4.38 9.72
N VAL A 141 -26.28 -4.64 10.48
CA VAL A 141 -25.33 -5.76 10.25
C VAL A 141 -25.37 -6.78 11.40
N ALA A 142 -26.50 -6.83 12.14
CA ALA A 142 -26.83 -7.79 13.19
C ALA A 142 -28.20 -8.43 12.93
#